data_AF-A0A8J2KQD2-F1
#
_entry.id   AF-A0A8J2KQD2-F1
#
_cell.length_a   1.000
_cell.length_b   1.000
_cell.length_c   1.000
_cell.angle_alpha   90.00
_cell.angle_beta   90.00
_cell.angle_gamma   90.00
#
_symmetry.space_group_name_H-M   'P 1'
#
loop_
_entity.id
_entity.type
_entity.pdbx_description
1 polymer ?
#
loop_
_entity_poly.entity_id
_entity_poly.type
_entity_poly.pdbx_seq_one_letter_code
_entity_poly.pdbx_strand_id
1 'polypeptide(L)'
;MIHTFFCNHWMQHFNHKNLMHATLCVHPQKLLNIFTSFKRLNNGFIHCTSSLLMPVYKIFFVFGHSLSLFVTIKCHNQIPLPQYLLFPVLSLTFTIVEGPIFTTMGQIRSNSKDSFKSWEYQTSKGWTKAFKSLQPLQLRVGSVYVIQKYTYLVVVLSVSNLTINALLIN
;
A
#
# COMPACT_ATOMS: atom_id res chain seq x y z
N MET A 1 -2.84 -14.72 4.38
CA MET A 1 -4.29 -14.82 4.63
C MET A 1 -4.73 -14.18 5.94
N ILE A 2 -3.99 -14.36 7.05
CA ILE A 2 -4.36 -13.80 8.37
C ILE A 2 -4.31 -12.25 8.38
N HIS A 3 -3.36 -11.62 7.68
CA HIS A 3 -3.22 -10.16 7.63
C HIS A 3 -4.33 -9.45 6.82
N THR A 4 -4.80 -10.06 5.74
CA THR A 4 -5.92 -9.55 4.93
C THR A 4 -7.27 -9.74 5.61
N PHE A 5 -7.42 -10.83 6.37
CA PHE A 5 -8.63 -11.09 7.16
C PHE A 5 -8.76 -10.10 8.33
N PHE A 6 -7.68 -9.79 9.05
CA PHE A 6 -7.69 -8.79 10.12
C PHE A 6 -8.00 -7.37 9.59
N CYS A 7 -7.44 -6.98 8.43
CA CYS A 7 -7.72 -5.68 7.82
C CYS A 7 -9.17 -5.56 7.33
N ASN A 8 -9.73 -6.60 6.68
CA ASN A 8 -11.12 -6.55 6.20
C ASN A 8 -12.13 -6.59 7.35
N HIS A 9 -11.87 -7.38 8.40
CA HIS A 9 -12.78 -7.51 9.53
C HIS A 9 -12.77 -6.27 10.44
N TRP A 10 -11.63 -5.59 10.61
CA TRP A 10 -11.58 -4.30 11.32
C TRP A 10 -12.23 -3.17 10.52
N MET A 11 -12.13 -3.18 9.18
CA MET A 11 -12.65 -2.10 8.34
C MET A 11 -14.15 -2.20 8.04
N GLN A 12 -14.76 -3.39 8.05
CA GLN A 12 -16.23 -3.52 7.91
C GLN A 12 -16.98 -3.02 9.15
N HIS A 13 -16.38 -3.08 10.34
CA HIS A 13 -16.99 -2.59 11.58
C HIS A 13 -16.67 -1.13 11.93
N PHE A 14 -15.61 -0.55 11.35
CA PHE A 14 -15.31 0.88 11.51
C PHE A 14 -16.16 1.71 10.55
N ASN A 15 -17.44 1.89 10.90
CA ASN A 15 -18.30 2.86 10.24
C ASN A 15 -17.84 4.27 10.66
N HIS A 16 -16.74 4.73 10.07
CA HIS A 16 -16.01 5.94 10.41
C HIS A 16 -16.92 7.18 10.35
N LYS A 17 -17.94 7.15 9.48
CA LYS A 17 -18.99 8.18 9.39
C LYS A 17 -19.85 8.24 10.65
N ASN A 18 -20.36 7.10 11.13
CA ASN A 18 -21.25 7.06 12.29
C ASN A 18 -20.52 7.35 13.61
N LEU A 19 -19.30 6.83 13.78
CA LEU A 19 -18.49 7.11 14.96
C LEU A 19 -18.13 8.60 15.05
N MET A 20 -17.77 9.22 13.93
CA MET A 20 -17.37 10.63 13.86
C MET A 20 -18.56 11.59 14.04
N HIS A 21 -19.72 11.30 13.45
CA HIS A 21 -20.94 12.11 13.61
C HIS A 21 -21.40 12.14 15.08
N ALA A 22 -21.30 11.00 15.79
CA ALA A 22 -21.65 10.93 17.21
C ALA A 22 -20.68 11.72 18.10
N THR A 23 -19.37 11.72 17.80
CA THR A 23 -18.38 12.48 18.58
C THR A 23 -18.35 13.98 18.30
N LEU A 24 -18.71 14.42 17.09
CA LEU A 24 -18.72 15.84 16.67
C LEU A 24 -19.70 16.69 17.49
N CYS A 25 -20.84 16.10 17.88
CA CYS A 25 -21.89 16.81 18.61
C CYS A 25 -21.65 16.88 20.14
N VAL A 26 -20.71 16.10 20.70
CA VAL A 26 -20.66 15.87 22.16
C VAL A 26 -19.33 16.31 22.81
N HIS A 27 -18.17 16.20 22.16
CA HIS A 27 -16.91 16.64 22.77
C HIS A 27 -15.78 16.92 21.76
N PRO A 28 -15.45 18.18 21.46
CA PRO A 28 -14.35 18.50 20.53
C PRO A 28 -12.97 18.03 21.02
N GLN A 29 -12.75 17.97 22.34
CA GLN A 29 -11.51 17.47 22.94
C GLN A 29 -11.26 15.98 22.61
N LYS A 30 -12.32 15.15 22.66
CA LYS A 30 -12.22 13.72 22.32
C LYS A 30 -11.85 13.52 20.85
N LEU A 31 -12.35 14.41 20.01
CA LEU A 31 -12.11 14.39 18.58
C LEU A 31 -10.64 14.73 18.24
N LEU A 32 -10.08 15.73 18.91
CA LEU A 32 -8.64 16.05 18.86
C LEU A 32 -7.78 14.87 19.32
N ASN A 33 -8.17 14.19 20.40
CA ASN A 33 -7.46 13.00 20.88
C ASN A 33 -7.48 11.86 19.86
N ILE A 34 -8.64 11.56 19.27
CA ILE A 34 -8.76 10.57 18.18
C ILE A 34 -7.81 10.91 17.04
N PHE A 35 -7.72 12.20 16.65
CA PHE A 35 -6.79 12.62 15.60
C PHE A 35 -5.32 12.48 15.96
N THR A 36 -4.93 12.87 17.17
CA THR A 36 -3.54 12.68 17.62
C THR A 36 -3.16 11.20 17.65
N SER A 37 -4.07 10.32 18.05
CA SER A 37 -3.90 8.87 17.99
C SER A 37 -3.78 8.37 16.56
N PHE A 38 -4.63 8.85 15.65
CA PHE A 38 -4.57 8.47 14.24
C PHE A 38 -3.28 8.93 13.55
N LYS A 39 -2.80 10.14 13.88
CA LYS A 39 -1.51 10.67 13.40
C LYS A 39 -0.33 9.85 13.92
N ARG A 40 -0.34 9.48 15.20
CA ARG A 40 0.66 8.59 15.80
C ARG A 40 0.64 7.21 15.14
N LEU A 41 -0.54 6.64 14.92
CA LEU A 41 -0.71 5.37 14.22
C LEU A 41 -0.16 5.44 12.78
N ASN A 42 -0.50 6.49 12.03
CA ASN A 42 -0.01 6.67 10.66
C ASN A 42 1.50 6.84 10.62
N ASN A 43 2.10 7.60 11.54
CA ASN A 43 3.55 7.73 11.62
C ASN A 43 4.23 6.40 11.99
N GLY A 44 3.65 5.65 12.92
CA GLY A 44 4.14 4.31 13.28
C GLY A 44 4.03 3.33 12.10
N PHE A 45 2.93 3.41 11.35
CA PHE A 45 2.73 2.62 10.14
C PHE A 45 3.76 2.98 9.06
N ILE A 46 3.98 4.26 8.78
CA ILE A 46 5.00 4.73 7.82
C ILE A 46 6.40 4.28 8.24
N HIS A 47 6.73 4.37 9.53
CA HIS A 47 8.01 3.92 10.04
C HIS A 47 8.18 2.40 9.86
N CYS A 48 7.17 1.61 10.21
CA CYS A 48 7.18 0.16 10.02
C CYS A 48 7.29 -0.23 8.54
N THR A 49 6.51 0.41 7.66
CA THR A 49 6.54 0.10 6.23
C THR A 49 7.86 0.50 5.58
N SER A 50 8.42 1.67 5.93
CA SER A 50 9.66 2.16 5.34
C SER A 50 10.91 1.43 5.82
N SER A 51 10.99 1.09 7.11
CA SER A 51 12.16 0.42 7.68
C SER A 51 12.17 -1.08 7.44
N LEU A 52 11.01 -1.73 7.45
CA LEU A 52 10.93 -3.20 7.54
C LEU A 52 10.35 -3.83 6.27
N LEU A 53 9.22 -3.32 5.78
CA LEU A 53 8.60 -3.86 4.57
C LEU A 53 9.33 -3.44 3.29
N MET A 54 9.91 -2.25 3.22
CA MET A 54 10.52 -1.74 1.99
C MET A 54 11.77 -2.49 1.54
N PRO A 55 12.74 -2.78 2.43
CA PRO A 55 13.92 -3.57 2.06
C PRO A 55 13.52 -4.97 1.62
N VAL A 56 12.62 -5.61 2.35
CA VAL A 56 12.07 -6.94 2.02
C VAL A 56 11.38 -6.90 0.66
N TYR A 57 10.57 -5.88 0.41
CA TYR A 57 9.87 -5.71 -0.85
C TYR A 57 10.82 -5.53 -2.04
N LYS A 58 11.81 -4.63 -1.95
CA LYS A 58 12.77 -4.44 -3.05
C LYS A 58 13.58 -5.69 -3.34
N ILE A 59 14.05 -6.38 -2.31
CA ILE A 59 14.93 -7.55 -2.46
C ILE A 59 14.13 -8.78 -2.91
N PHE A 60 13.04 -9.11 -2.22
CA PHE A 60 12.31 -10.34 -2.53
C PHE A 60 11.35 -10.18 -3.71
N PHE A 61 10.60 -9.09 -3.76
CA PHE A 61 9.59 -8.92 -4.80
C PHE A 61 10.20 -8.41 -6.09
N VAL A 62 10.86 -7.25 -6.10
CA VAL A 62 11.35 -6.67 -7.37
C VAL A 62 12.46 -7.53 -7.97
N PHE A 63 13.51 -7.84 -7.21
CA PHE A 63 14.63 -8.63 -7.74
C PHE A 63 14.24 -10.10 -7.95
N GLY A 64 13.53 -10.72 -7.00
CA GLY A 64 13.06 -12.10 -7.14
C GLY A 64 12.14 -12.27 -8.35
N HIS A 65 11.21 -11.35 -8.59
CA HIS A 65 10.31 -11.40 -9.75
C HIS A 65 11.08 -11.20 -11.06
N SER A 66 11.99 -10.22 -11.14
CA SER A 66 12.82 -10.03 -12.34
C SER A 66 13.70 -11.24 -12.64
N LEU A 67 14.32 -11.84 -11.62
CA LEU A 67 15.12 -13.06 -11.77
C LEU A 67 14.25 -14.23 -12.26
N SER A 68 13.06 -14.40 -11.68
CA SER A 68 12.12 -15.44 -12.07
C SER A 68 11.73 -15.34 -13.55
N LEU A 69 11.41 -14.12 -14.01
CA LEU A 69 11.12 -13.85 -15.42
C LEU A 69 12.33 -14.10 -16.32
N PHE A 70 13.52 -13.63 -15.92
CA PHE A 70 14.75 -13.86 -16.67
C PHE A 70 15.03 -15.36 -16.87
N VAL A 71 14.94 -16.15 -15.80
CA VAL A 71 15.15 -17.60 -15.85
C VAL A 71 14.11 -18.28 -16.75
N THR A 72 12.85 -17.84 -16.66
CA THR A 72 11.75 -18.37 -17.48
C THR A 72 11.99 -18.09 -18.96
N ILE A 73 12.52 -16.92 -19.32
CA ILE A 73 12.76 -16.52 -20.71
C ILE A 73 14.04 -17.18 -21.25
N LYS A 74 15.17 -17.00 -20.56
CA LYS A 74 16.51 -17.30 -21.10
C LYS A 74 17.06 -18.67 -20.69
N CYS A 75 16.72 -19.17 -19.51
CA CYS A 75 17.34 -20.37 -18.93
C CYS A 75 16.47 -21.63 -19.06
N HIS A 76 15.42 -21.61 -19.88
CA HIS A 76 14.47 -22.72 -20.02
C HIS A 76 15.10 -24.05 -20.48
N ASN A 77 16.18 -23.99 -21.27
CA ASN A 77 16.91 -25.18 -21.71
C ASN A 77 18.09 -25.57 -20.80
N GLN A 78 18.43 -24.72 -19.82
CA GLN A 78 19.59 -24.92 -18.94
C GLN A 78 19.19 -25.58 -17.61
N ILE A 79 17.93 -25.45 -17.22
CA ILE A 79 17.42 -25.98 -15.95
C ILE A 79 16.53 -27.20 -16.25
N PRO A 80 16.86 -28.38 -15.69
CA PRO A 80 16.05 -29.57 -15.89
C PRO A 80 14.67 -29.44 -15.21
N LEU A 81 13.66 -30.05 -15.81
CA LEU A 81 12.38 -30.29 -15.16
C LEU A 81 12.58 -31.27 -13.99
N PRO A 82 11.92 -31.09 -12.83
CA PRO A 82 10.80 -30.17 -12.58
C PRO A 82 11.21 -28.80 -12.02
N GLN A 83 12.49 -28.58 -11.72
CA GLN A 83 12.98 -27.39 -11.02
C GLN A 83 12.68 -26.10 -11.78
N TYR A 84 12.72 -26.16 -13.12
CA TYR A 84 12.34 -25.04 -13.98
C TYR A 84 10.93 -24.51 -13.70
N LEU A 85 9.95 -25.36 -13.37
CA LEU A 85 8.55 -24.95 -13.15
C LEU A 85 8.37 -24.01 -11.95
N LEU A 86 9.33 -23.98 -11.02
CA LEU A 86 9.28 -23.09 -9.87
C LEU A 86 9.32 -21.61 -10.29
N PHE A 87 10.04 -21.26 -11.35
CA PHE A 87 10.22 -19.87 -11.78
C PHE A 87 8.98 -19.23 -12.42
N PRO A 88 8.28 -19.85 -13.40
CA PRO A 88 7.03 -19.29 -13.91
C PRO A 88 5.94 -19.25 -12.83
N VAL A 89 5.89 -20.27 -11.94
CA VAL A 89 4.95 -20.28 -10.81
C VAL A 89 5.25 -19.14 -9.81
N LEU A 90 6.52 -18.89 -9.49
CA LEU A 90 6.94 -17.78 -8.64
C LEU A 90 6.55 -16.43 -9.26
N SER A 91 6.81 -16.23 -10.56
CA SER A 91 6.44 -14.98 -11.26
C SER A 91 4.93 -14.73 -11.26
N LEU A 92 4.13 -15.76 -11.53
CA LEU A 92 2.67 -15.67 -11.42
C LEU A 92 2.22 -15.37 -9.99
N THR A 93 2.85 -16.01 -9.01
CA THR A 93 2.53 -15.79 -7.59
C THR A 93 2.82 -14.35 -7.18
N PHE A 94 3.95 -13.78 -7.58
CA PHE A 94 4.27 -12.38 -7.33
C PHE A 94 3.21 -11.45 -7.94
N THR A 95 2.82 -11.68 -9.19
CA THR A 95 1.80 -10.89 -9.91
C THR A 95 0.43 -10.94 -9.20
N ILE A 96 -0.02 -12.14 -8.80
CA ILE A 96 -1.32 -12.35 -8.16
C ILE A 96 -1.36 -11.80 -6.73
N VAL A 97 -0.24 -11.82 -6.01
CA VAL A 97 -0.17 -11.33 -4.62
C VAL A 97 0.00 -9.81 -4.58
N GLU A 98 0.86 -9.23 -5.41
CA GLU A 98 1.15 -7.79 -5.38
C GLU A 98 -0.04 -6.95 -5.84
N GLY A 99 -0.71 -7.34 -6.92
CA GLY A 99 -1.80 -6.58 -7.52
C GLY A 99 -2.89 -6.21 -6.50
N PRO A 100 -3.50 -7.18 -5.80
CA PRO A 100 -4.49 -6.91 -4.77
C PRO A 100 -3.96 -6.05 -3.63
N ILE A 101 -2.74 -6.30 -3.13
CA ILE A 101 -2.17 -5.54 -2.00
C ILE A 101 -2.06 -4.06 -2.36
N PHE A 102 -1.44 -3.72 -3.48
CA PHE A 102 -1.29 -2.33 -3.91
C PHE A 102 -2.62 -1.67 -4.27
N THR A 103 -3.54 -2.43 -4.87
CA THR A 103 -4.88 -1.92 -5.22
C THR A 103 -5.69 -1.60 -3.98
N THR A 104 -5.72 -2.51 -2.99
CA THR A 104 -6.40 -2.30 -1.71
C THR A 104 -5.78 -1.12 -0.96
N MET A 105 -4.44 -1.02 -0.88
CA MET A 105 -3.77 0.13 -0.27
C MET A 105 -4.10 1.45 -0.99
N GLY A 106 -4.08 1.46 -2.32
CA GLY A 106 -4.47 2.62 -3.13
C GLY A 106 -5.92 3.04 -2.90
N GLN A 107 -6.82 2.08 -2.74
CA GLN A 107 -8.23 2.33 -2.47
C GLN A 107 -8.48 2.84 -1.05
N ILE A 108 -7.80 2.30 -0.03
CA ILE A 108 -7.82 2.82 1.34
C ILE A 108 -7.42 4.30 1.36
N ARG A 109 -6.36 4.65 0.62
CA ARG A 109 -5.93 6.04 0.49
C ARG A 109 -6.99 6.91 -0.20
N SER A 110 -7.58 6.44 -1.29
CA SER A 110 -8.64 7.20 -1.99
C SER A 110 -9.81 7.47 -1.05
N ASN A 111 -10.31 6.43 -0.37
CA ASN A 111 -11.41 6.54 0.58
C ASN A 111 -11.08 7.49 1.74
N SER A 112 -9.84 7.47 2.22
CA SER A 112 -9.37 8.41 3.24
C SER A 112 -9.38 9.85 2.73
N LYS A 113 -8.92 10.10 1.50
CA LYS A 113 -8.92 11.43 0.87
C LYS A 113 -10.34 11.95 0.64
N ASP A 114 -11.25 11.10 0.18
CA ASP A 114 -12.64 11.48 -0.10
C ASP A 114 -13.42 11.74 1.18
N SER A 115 -13.19 10.92 2.21
CA SER A 115 -13.74 11.17 3.55
C SER A 115 -13.25 12.51 4.11
N PHE A 116 -11.97 12.83 3.93
CA PHE A 116 -11.38 14.10 4.38
C PHE A 116 -12.00 15.31 3.66
N LYS A 117 -12.17 15.23 2.33
CA LYS A 117 -12.82 16.29 1.54
C LYS A 117 -14.28 16.49 1.91
N SER A 118 -15.04 15.40 2.08
CA SER A 118 -16.44 15.47 2.53
C SER A 118 -16.55 16.18 3.89
N TRP A 119 -15.55 16.00 4.74
CA TRP A 119 -15.48 16.61 6.05
C TRP A 119 -15.14 18.10 5.98
N GLU A 120 -14.13 18.47 5.19
CA GLU A 120 -13.77 19.86 4.93
C GLU A 120 -14.97 20.69 4.45
N TYR A 121 -15.80 20.09 3.58
CA TYR A 121 -17.05 20.69 3.11
C TYR A 121 -18.11 20.85 4.21
N GLN A 122 -18.28 19.87 5.08
CA GLN A 122 -19.28 19.90 6.16
C GLN A 122 -18.90 20.85 7.30
N THR A 123 -17.62 20.98 7.62
CA THR A 123 -17.14 21.88 8.68
C THR A 123 -16.95 23.30 8.16
N SER A 124 -18.07 23.97 7.86
CA SER A 124 -18.06 25.38 7.46
C SER A 124 -17.77 26.29 8.70
N LYS A 125 -16.74 27.12 8.58
CA LYS A 125 -16.52 28.39 9.32
C LYS A 125 -15.78 28.45 10.67
N GLY A 126 -15.67 27.40 11.49
CA GLY A 126 -15.01 27.53 12.82
C GLY A 126 -13.66 26.82 12.97
N TRP A 127 -13.52 25.64 12.37
CA TRP A 127 -12.46 24.67 12.71
C TRP A 127 -11.38 24.53 11.64
N THR A 128 -11.44 25.37 10.59
CA THR A 128 -10.60 25.27 9.40
C THR A 128 -9.10 25.32 9.69
N LYS A 129 -8.64 26.08 10.69
CA LYS A 129 -7.21 26.12 11.08
C LYS A 129 -6.73 24.83 11.74
N ALA A 130 -7.51 24.26 12.65
CA ALA A 130 -7.18 22.98 13.29
C ALA A 130 -7.17 21.83 12.25
N PHE A 131 -8.13 21.88 11.31
CA PHE A 131 -8.29 20.88 10.27
C PHE A 131 -7.27 21.00 9.14
N LYS A 132 -6.77 22.21 8.83
CA LYS A 132 -5.65 22.41 7.88
C LYS A 132 -4.37 21.67 8.28
N SER A 133 -4.21 21.36 9.56
CA SER A 133 -3.07 20.57 10.06
C SER A 133 -3.26 19.06 9.87
N LEU A 134 -4.48 18.61 9.57
CA LEU A 134 -4.82 17.22 9.32
C LEU A 134 -4.58 16.91 7.85
N GLN A 135 -3.98 15.75 7.58
CA GLN A 135 -3.76 15.26 6.22
C GLN A 135 -4.44 13.90 6.07
N PRO A 136 -4.97 13.58 4.89
CA PRO A 136 -5.47 12.24 4.61
C PRO A 136 -4.35 11.21 4.79
N LEU A 137 -4.72 9.95 5.04
CA LEU A 137 -3.76 8.88 5.27
C LEU A 137 -2.79 8.80 4.08
N GLN A 138 -1.52 9.10 4.32
CA GLN A 138 -0.49 8.99 3.32
C GLN A 138 0.22 7.66 3.52
N LEU A 139 -0.26 6.63 2.81
CA LEU A 139 0.47 5.37 2.70
C LEU A 139 1.72 5.64 1.87
N ARG A 140 2.84 5.88 2.56
CA ARG A 140 4.15 6.07 1.96
C ARG A 140 4.94 4.77 2.03
N VAL A 141 5.69 4.53 0.96
CA VAL A 141 6.62 3.42 0.81
C VAL A 141 8.02 4.03 0.66
N GLY A 142 8.77 4.02 1.76
CA GLY A 142 10.01 4.79 1.88
C GLY A 142 9.79 6.31 1.89
N SER A 143 10.82 7.07 1.52
CA SER A 143 10.80 8.54 1.50
C SER A 143 10.13 9.14 0.25
N VAL A 144 9.93 8.35 -0.80
CA VAL A 144 9.65 8.87 -2.15
C VAL A 144 8.28 8.46 -2.71
N TYR A 145 7.78 7.26 -2.39
CA TYR A 145 6.59 6.73 -3.05
C TYR A 145 5.36 6.87 -2.18
N VAL A 146 4.32 7.54 -2.67
CA VAL A 146 3.01 7.49 -2.03
C VAL A 146 2.16 6.50 -2.81
N ILE A 147 1.67 5.43 -2.17
CA ILE A 147 0.89 4.38 -2.83
C ILE A 147 -0.37 4.99 -3.42
N GLN A 148 -0.51 4.90 -4.74
CA GLN A 148 -1.67 5.28 -5.51
C GLN A 148 -2.27 4.01 -6.14
N LYS A 149 -3.50 4.12 -6.65
CA LYS A 149 -4.20 3.02 -7.32
C LYS A 149 -3.37 2.37 -8.46
N TYR A 150 -2.48 3.14 -9.10
CA TYR A 150 -1.63 2.68 -10.20
C TYR A 150 -0.19 2.35 -9.81
N THR A 151 0.16 2.36 -8.51
CA THR A 151 1.53 2.04 -8.06
C THR A 151 1.96 0.64 -8.46
N TYR A 152 1.04 -0.32 -8.52
CA TYR A 152 1.30 -1.66 -9.03
C TYR A 152 1.84 -1.65 -10.47
N LEU A 153 1.28 -0.84 -11.38
CA LEU A 153 1.75 -0.76 -12.76
C LEU A 153 3.18 -0.25 -12.86
N VAL A 154 3.56 0.70 -11.99
CA VAL A 154 4.92 1.22 -11.92
C VAL A 154 5.91 0.15 -11.45
N VAL A 155 5.51 -0.67 -10.48
CA VAL A 155 6.30 -1.83 -10.03
C VAL A 155 6.49 -2.81 -11.18
N VAL A 156 5.41 -3.23 -11.84
CA VAL A 156 5.48 -4.18 -12.96
C VAL A 156 6.37 -3.63 -14.07
N LEU A 157 6.25 -2.35 -14.43
CA LEU A 157 7.13 -1.71 -15.41
C LEU A 157 8.60 -1.74 -14.98
N SER A 158 8.88 -1.50 -13.70
CA SER A 158 10.24 -1.53 -13.15
C SER A 158 10.83 -2.94 -13.19
N VAL A 159 10.04 -3.96 -12.83
CA VAL A 159 10.41 -5.37 -12.92
C VAL A 159 10.70 -5.76 -14.37
N SER A 160 9.82 -5.39 -15.30
CA SER A 160 10.01 -5.63 -16.73
C SER A 160 11.26 -4.97 -17.27
N ASN A 161 11.51 -3.69 -16.93
CA ASN A 161 12.72 -2.98 -17.36
C ASN A 161 14.00 -3.62 -16.82
N LEU A 162 14.01 -4.05 -15.55
CA LEU A 162 15.15 -4.78 -14.98
C LEU A 162 15.39 -6.11 -15.71
N THR A 163 14.33 -6.85 -16.01
CA THR A 163 14.42 -8.12 -16.77
C THR A 163 14.94 -7.87 -18.18
N ILE A 164 14.40 -6.88 -18.90
CA ILE A 164 14.85 -6.52 -20.26
C ILE A 164 16.33 -6.11 -20.23
N ASN A 165 16.74 -5.27 -19.29
CA ASN A 165 18.13 -4.87 -19.15
C ASN A 165 19.04 -6.08 -18.88
N ALA A 166 18.62 -7.01 -18.01
CA ALA A 166 19.36 -8.24 -17.75
C ALA A 166 19.46 -9.16 -18.98
N LEU A 167 18.43 -9.16 -19.83
CA LEU A 167 18.41 -9.89 -21.10
C LEU A 167 19.29 -9.23 -22.18
N LEU A 168 19.48 -7.91 -22.14
CA LEU A 168 20.29 -7.16 -23.11
C LEU A 168 21.78 -7.14 -22.77
N ILE A 169 22.14 -7.25 -21.48
CA ILE A 169 23.54 -7.23 -21.02
C ILE A 169 24.24 -8.60 -21.23
N ASN A 170 23.47 -9.69 -21.33
CA ASN A 170 23.95 -11.06 -21.53
C ASN A 170 23.52 -11.62 -22.89
#